data_AF-A0A5Q4BI80-F1
#
_entry.id   AF-A0A5Q4BI80-F1
#
_cell.length_a   1.000
_cell.length_b   1.000
_cell.length_c   1.000
_cell.angle_alpha   90.00
_cell.angle_beta   90.00
_cell.angle_gamma   90.00
#
_symmetry.space_group_name_H-M   'P 1'
#
loop_
_entity.id
_entity.type
_entity.pdbx_description
1 polymer ?
#
loop_
_entity_poly.entity_id
_entity_poly.type
_entity_poly.pdbx_seq_one_letter_code
_entity_poly.pdbx_strand_id
1 'polypeptide(L)'
;MSRNEPSNGQAPSAPTLPPNVKIFSPAQPSTATALLNGRIFTRLTANAQTEPSKLAAALRDAARPEVSDTFCFSHRNVVLIFDDGEKDGADVTDAHHEHFRLVCLALKDADISLDVAGCVFDTPDVLQAGFQLDTLSSGSVLVIDLMDEDDDDDDDDDDSGEEGDEAAAEKLLMSGDSGATML
;
A
#
# COMPACT_ATOMS: atom_id res chain seq x y z
N MET A 1 -24.02 -30.84 52.53
CA MET A 1 -23.45 -31.03 51.19
C MET A 1 -24.11 -30.03 50.26
N SER A 2 -23.33 -29.11 49.70
CA SER A 2 -23.49 -28.48 48.38
C SER A 2 -22.60 -27.25 48.35
N ARG A 3 -21.46 -27.36 47.67
CA ARG A 3 -20.59 -26.24 47.32
C ARG A 3 -21.16 -25.63 46.03
N ASN A 4 -21.50 -24.34 46.07
CA ASN A 4 -21.70 -23.57 44.86
C ASN A 4 -20.32 -23.28 44.24
N GLU A 5 -20.07 -23.79 43.05
CA GLU A 5 -18.95 -23.33 42.24
C GLU A 5 -19.38 -22.06 41.46
N PRO A 6 -18.55 -21.02 41.39
CA PRO A 6 -18.82 -19.90 40.50
C PRO A 6 -18.47 -20.29 39.06
N SER A 7 -19.45 -20.16 38.15
CA SER A 7 -19.21 -20.34 36.72
C SER A 7 -18.27 -19.25 36.21
N ASN A 8 -17.10 -19.66 35.72
CA ASN A 8 -16.15 -18.77 35.07
C ASN A 8 -16.71 -18.39 33.69
N GLY A 9 -17.42 -17.25 33.62
CA GLY A 9 -17.92 -16.69 32.37
C GLY A 9 -16.78 -16.17 31.52
N GLN A 10 -16.24 -17.02 30.65
CA GLN A 10 -15.27 -16.60 29.65
C GLN A 10 -15.99 -15.73 28.62
N ALA A 11 -15.63 -14.44 28.57
CA ALA A 11 -16.15 -13.51 27.58
C ALA A 11 -15.83 -14.02 26.16
N PRO A 12 -16.75 -13.86 25.19
CA PRO A 12 -16.49 -14.26 23.82
C PRO A 12 -15.26 -13.52 23.29
N SER A 13 -14.30 -14.26 22.75
CA SER A 13 -13.13 -13.69 22.07
C SER A 13 -13.62 -12.86 20.88
N ALA A 14 -13.22 -11.58 20.85
CA ALA A 14 -13.54 -10.70 19.73
C ALA A 14 -13.02 -11.33 18.42
N PRO A 15 -13.78 -11.22 17.30
CA PRO A 15 -13.30 -11.69 16.01
C PRO A 15 -11.98 -11.02 15.64
N THR A 16 -10.97 -11.81 15.28
CA THR A 16 -9.71 -11.30 14.73
C THR A 16 -9.90 -11.01 13.23
N LEU A 17 -9.50 -9.82 12.79
CA LEU A 17 -9.54 -9.47 11.37
C LEU A 17 -8.39 -10.16 10.61
N PRO A 18 -8.55 -10.43 9.30
CA PRO A 18 -7.43 -10.87 8.46
C PRO A 18 -6.25 -9.86 8.51
N PRO A 19 -5.00 -10.31 8.30
CA PRO A 19 -3.81 -9.45 8.41
C PRO A 19 -3.82 -8.23 7.48
N ASN A 20 -4.39 -8.36 6.28
CA ASN A 20 -4.53 -7.29 5.29
C ASN A 20 -5.72 -6.35 5.56
N VAL A 21 -6.51 -6.61 6.61
CA VAL A 21 -7.71 -5.82 6.93
C VAL A 21 -7.52 -5.02 8.22
N LYS A 22 -7.86 -3.74 8.18
CA LYS A 22 -7.82 -2.84 9.33
C LYS A 22 -9.06 -1.95 9.37
N ILE A 23 -9.59 -1.74 10.58
CA ILE A 23 -10.60 -0.71 10.82
C ILE A 23 -9.89 0.58 11.19
N PHE A 24 -9.97 1.57 10.31
CA PHE A 24 -9.51 2.93 10.57
C PHE A 24 -10.63 3.72 11.25
N SER A 25 -10.38 4.14 12.49
CA SER A 25 -11.33 4.94 13.29
C SER A 25 -10.65 6.26 13.67
N PRO A 26 -10.57 7.24 12.75
CA PRO A 26 -9.92 8.50 13.02
C PRO A 26 -10.65 9.27 14.12
N ALA A 27 -9.92 10.11 14.86
CA ALA A 27 -10.51 10.91 15.92
C ALA A 27 -11.47 11.99 15.38
N GLN A 28 -11.19 12.49 14.18
CA GLN A 28 -12.04 13.46 13.50
C GLN A 28 -12.86 12.77 12.40
N PRO A 29 -14.21 12.90 12.41
CA PRO A 29 -15.06 12.31 11.36
C PRO A 29 -14.73 12.82 9.95
N SER A 30 -14.29 14.08 9.81
CA SER A 30 -13.85 14.65 8.54
C SER A 30 -12.68 13.89 7.93
N THR A 31 -11.81 13.27 8.72
CA THR A 31 -10.71 12.44 8.23
C THR A 31 -11.20 11.19 7.51
N ALA A 32 -12.24 10.54 8.04
CA ALA A 32 -12.84 9.38 7.36
C ALA A 32 -13.44 9.81 6.00
N THR A 33 -14.13 10.96 5.99
CA THR A 33 -14.66 11.56 4.76
C THR A 33 -13.55 11.89 3.75
N ALA A 34 -12.45 12.51 4.20
CA ALA A 34 -11.32 12.85 3.33
C ALA A 34 -10.65 11.60 2.74
N LEU A 35 -10.48 10.54 3.52
CA LEU A 35 -9.96 9.26 3.02
C LEU A 35 -10.88 8.64 1.96
N LEU A 36 -12.19 8.63 2.21
CA LEU A 36 -13.18 8.05 1.29
C LEU A 36 -13.38 8.87 0.00
N ASN A 37 -13.22 10.20 0.09
CA ASN A 37 -13.42 11.14 -1.01
C ASN A 37 -12.10 11.67 -1.61
N GLY A 38 -10.97 11.05 -1.26
CA GLY A 38 -9.65 11.46 -1.76
C GLY A 38 -9.64 11.49 -3.29
N ARG A 39 -8.94 12.47 -3.84
CA ARG A 39 -8.77 12.70 -5.29
C ARG A 39 -7.38 12.37 -5.78
N ILE A 40 -6.46 12.23 -4.84
CA ILE A 40 -5.08 11.86 -5.09
C ILE A 40 -4.60 11.03 -3.91
N PHE A 41 -3.92 9.94 -4.22
CA PHE A 41 -3.42 8.98 -3.24
C PHE A 41 -1.98 8.62 -3.56
N THR A 42 -1.18 8.42 -2.51
CA THR A 42 0.19 7.89 -2.63
C THR A 42 0.38 6.77 -1.61
N ARG A 43 0.76 5.59 -2.09
CA ARG A 43 1.18 4.43 -1.28
C ARG A 43 2.69 4.48 -1.12
N LEU A 44 3.16 4.50 0.11
CA LEU A 44 4.57 4.30 0.44
C LEU A 44 4.73 2.98 1.17
N THR A 45 5.65 2.15 0.69
CA THR A 45 5.97 0.87 1.32
C THR A 45 7.32 1.01 2.01
N ALA A 46 7.35 0.85 3.33
CA ALA A 46 8.59 0.75 4.09
C ALA A 46 9.24 -0.61 3.80
N ASN A 47 10.58 -0.66 3.87
CA ASN A 47 11.30 -1.90 3.62
C ASN A 47 10.85 -3.04 4.54
N ALA A 48 11.08 -4.28 4.10
CA ALA A 48 10.67 -5.49 4.85
C ALA A 48 11.31 -5.61 6.25
N GLN A 49 12.42 -4.92 6.50
CA GLN A 49 13.10 -4.91 7.81
C GLN A 49 12.49 -3.91 8.81
N THR A 50 11.58 -3.04 8.36
CA THR A 50 10.93 -2.07 9.22
C THR A 50 9.82 -2.74 10.00
N GLU A 51 9.89 -2.66 11.33
CA GLU A 51 8.79 -3.11 12.17
C GLU A 51 7.56 -2.19 12.00
N PRO A 52 6.33 -2.72 11.88
CA PRO A 52 5.12 -1.89 11.79
C PRO A 52 4.98 -0.88 12.93
N SER A 53 5.44 -1.26 14.12
CA SER A 53 5.43 -0.39 15.31
C SER A 53 6.38 0.79 15.18
N LYS A 54 7.54 0.61 14.54
CA LYS A 54 8.52 1.68 14.25
C LYS A 54 7.94 2.66 13.24
N LEU A 55 7.33 2.17 12.16
CA LEU A 55 6.65 3.00 11.16
C LEU A 55 5.53 3.83 11.81
N ALA A 56 4.67 3.17 12.58
CA ALA A 56 3.56 3.83 13.25
C ALA A 56 4.02 4.86 14.29
N ALA A 57 5.17 4.64 14.95
CA ALA A 57 5.77 5.60 15.87
C ALA A 57 6.34 6.83 15.15
N ALA A 58 7.00 6.64 14.00
CA ALA A 58 7.55 7.74 13.20
C ALA A 58 6.46 8.71 12.73
N LEU A 59 5.29 8.19 12.35
CA LEU A 59 4.15 8.99 11.90
C LEU A 59 3.39 9.68 13.05
N ARG A 60 3.64 9.30 14.31
CA ARG A 60 3.04 9.89 15.51
C ARG A 60 4.04 10.65 16.37
N ASP A 61 5.21 10.95 15.82
CA ASP A 61 6.24 11.67 16.56
C ASP A 61 5.75 13.08 16.92
N ALA A 62 5.75 13.40 18.21
CA ALA A 62 5.35 14.71 18.71
C ALA A 62 6.28 15.84 18.22
N ALA A 63 7.49 15.53 17.76
CA ALA A 63 8.38 16.48 17.10
C ALA A 63 7.96 16.84 15.67
N ARG A 64 6.98 16.12 15.10
CA ARG A 64 6.41 16.28 13.75
C ARG A 64 4.88 16.41 13.82
N PRO A 65 4.32 17.42 14.53
CA PRO A 65 2.87 17.60 14.64
C PRO A 65 2.18 17.86 13.31
N GLU A 66 2.94 18.20 12.26
CA GLU A 66 2.44 18.38 10.90
C GLU A 66 2.06 17.05 10.23
N VAL A 67 2.58 15.91 10.69
CA VAL A 67 2.12 14.58 10.25
C VAL A 67 0.97 14.15 11.15
N SER A 68 -0.20 13.90 10.56
CA SER A 68 -1.39 13.51 11.32
C SER A 68 -2.28 12.57 10.53
N ASP A 69 -3.23 11.97 11.23
CA ASP A 69 -4.19 11.03 10.63
C ASP A 69 -5.13 11.68 9.60
N THR A 70 -5.18 13.02 9.54
CA THR A 70 -6.07 13.78 8.65
C THR A 70 -5.77 13.62 7.15
N PHE A 71 -4.53 13.26 6.80
CA PHE A 71 -4.11 13.06 5.41
C PHE A 71 -3.25 11.80 5.22
N CYS A 72 -2.95 11.06 6.30
CA CYS A 72 -2.19 9.83 6.20
C CYS A 72 -2.69 8.73 7.13
N PHE A 73 -2.58 7.50 6.66
CA PHE A 73 -2.94 6.29 7.37
C PHE A 73 -1.79 5.30 7.24
N SER A 74 -1.53 4.50 8.27
CA SER A 74 -0.57 3.39 8.17
C SER A 74 -1.22 2.06 8.55
N HIS A 75 -0.83 1.01 7.82
CA HIS A 75 -1.17 -0.38 8.09
C HIS A 75 0.02 -1.25 7.74
N ARG A 76 0.42 -2.14 8.65
CA ARG A 76 1.66 -2.95 8.52
C ARG A 76 2.85 -2.04 8.19
N ASN A 77 3.51 -2.27 7.06
CA ASN A 77 4.66 -1.50 6.59
C ASN A 77 4.29 -0.47 5.53
N VAL A 78 2.99 -0.19 5.35
CA VAL A 78 2.49 0.69 4.30
C VAL A 78 1.94 1.98 4.92
N VAL A 79 2.18 3.08 4.23
CA VAL A 79 1.57 4.38 4.47
C VAL A 79 0.74 4.76 3.26
N LEU A 80 -0.53 5.08 3.47
CA LEU A 80 -1.40 5.69 2.48
C LEU A 80 -1.51 7.18 2.81
N ILE A 81 -1.13 8.02 1.86
CA ILE A 81 -1.32 9.48 1.88
C ILE A 81 -2.51 9.79 0.97
N PHE A 82 -3.40 10.65 1.41
CA PHE A 82 -4.63 10.99 0.69
C PHE A 82 -4.99 12.47 0.86
N ASP A 83 -5.49 13.07 -0.21
CA ASP A 83 -5.99 14.44 -0.22
C ASP A 83 -7.26 14.55 -1.08
N ASP A 84 -8.29 15.23 -0.56
CA ASP A 84 -9.61 15.39 -1.19
C ASP A 84 -9.77 16.71 -1.99
N GLY A 85 -8.82 17.63 -1.84
CA GLY A 85 -8.81 18.92 -2.52
C GLY A 85 -9.81 19.95 -1.97
N GLU A 86 -10.30 19.79 -0.73
CA GLU A 86 -11.28 20.72 -0.13
C GLU A 86 -10.69 22.07 0.31
N LYS A 87 -9.37 22.28 0.27
CA LYS A 87 -8.77 23.59 0.59
C LYS A 87 -9.02 24.59 -0.54
N ASP A 88 -10.05 25.43 -0.36
CA ASP A 88 -10.44 26.52 -1.25
C ASP A 88 -9.23 27.25 -1.88
N GLY A 89 -9.01 27.03 -3.18
CA GLY A 89 -8.05 27.75 -4.01
C GLY A 89 -6.61 27.21 -4.06
N ALA A 90 -6.29 26.14 -3.32
CA ALA A 90 -5.01 25.44 -3.45
C ALA A 90 -5.10 24.32 -4.49
N ASP A 91 -4.03 24.13 -5.27
CA ASP A 91 -3.90 22.93 -6.10
C ASP A 91 -3.79 21.72 -5.17
N VAL A 92 -4.71 20.76 -5.30
CA VAL A 92 -4.71 19.52 -4.51
C VAL A 92 -3.38 18.78 -4.66
N THR A 93 -2.72 18.91 -5.81
CA THR A 93 -1.42 18.32 -6.10
C THR A 93 -0.33 18.93 -5.22
N ASP A 94 -0.27 20.26 -5.09
CA ASP A 94 0.73 20.94 -4.28
C ASP A 94 0.57 20.58 -2.79
N ALA A 95 -0.68 20.51 -2.31
CA ALA A 95 -0.97 20.09 -0.94
C ALA A 95 -0.53 18.63 -0.69
N HIS A 96 -0.87 17.73 -1.61
CA HIS A 96 -0.50 16.32 -1.55
C HIS A 96 1.02 16.11 -1.58
N HIS A 97 1.74 16.87 -2.41
CA HIS A 97 3.20 16.82 -2.47
C HIS A 97 3.86 17.33 -1.19
N GLU A 98 3.28 18.35 -0.53
CA GLU A 98 3.76 18.77 0.79
C GLU A 98 3.49 17.70 1.86
N HIS A 99 2.31 17.07 1.86
CA HIS A 99 2.01 15.95 2.76
C HIS A 99 2.96 14.77 2.53
N PHE A 100 3.23 14.42 1.26
CA PHE A 100 4.25 13.44 0.88
C PHE A 100 5.63 13.82 1.41
N ARG A 101 6.04 15.08 1.26
CA ARG A 101 7.32 15.59 1.78
C ARG A 101 7.41 15.44 3.30
N LEU A 102 6.36 15.81 4.03
CA LEU A 102 6.30 15.70 5.49
C LEU A 102 6.43 14.25 5.95
N VAL A 103 5.70 13.32 5.32
CA VAL A 103 5.80 11.89 5.61
C VAL A 103 7.21 11.37 5.33
N CYS A 104 7.78 11.68 4.16
CA CYS A 104 9.14 11.24 3.82
C CYS A 104 10.19 11.76 4.80
N LEU A 105 10.05 12.99 5.30
CA LEU A 105 10.93 13.53 6.32
C LEU A 105 10.81 12.77 7.65
N ALA A 106 9.59 12.47 8.09
CA ALA A 106 9.36 11.69 9.30
C ALA A 106 9.98 10.28 9.19
N LEU A 107 9.83 9.62 8.04
CA LEU A 107 10.44 8.31 7.79
C LEU A 107 11.96 8.38 7.77
N LYS A 108 12.53 9.39 7.10
CA LYS A 108 13.97 9.60 7.04
C LYS A 108 14.58 9.83 8.42
N ASP A 109 13.97 10.67 9.24
CA ASP A 109 14.46 10.97 10.58
C ASP A 109 14.42 9.73 11.50
N ALA A 110 13.45 8.84 11.27
CA ALA A 110 13.35 7.56 11.96
C ALA A 110 14.26 6.45 11.38
N ASP A 111 15.10 6.76 10.39
CA ASP A 111 15.93 5.79 9.67
C ASP A 111 15.08 4.63 9.09
N ILE A 112 14.00 4.99 8.40
CA ILE A 112 13.11 4.08 7.68
C ILE A 112 13.34 4.32 6.18
N SER A 113 13.76 3.27 5.48
CA SER A 113 13.89 3.31 4.02
C SER A 113 12.63 2.78 3.36
N LEU A 114 12.32 3.31 2.17
CA LEU A 114 11.22 2.84 1.35
C LEU A 114 11.67 1.71 0.43
N ASP A 115 10.80 0.73 0.25
CA ASP A 115 10.83 -0.16 -0.90
C ASP A 115 10.10 0.52 -2.07
N VAL A 116 10.87 0.96 -3.06
CA VAL A 116 10.36 1.72 -4.19
C VAL A 116 9.47 0.86 -5.09
N ALA A 117 9.69 -0.46 -5.15
CA ALA A 117 8.89 -1.36 -5.97
C ALA A 117 7.43 -1.43 -5.49
N GLY A 118 7.21 -1.37 -4.17
CA GLY A 118 5.88 -1.34 -3.57
C GLY A 118 5.25 0.04 -3.44
N CYS A 119 5.87 1.10 -3.96
CA CYS A 119 5.32 2.47 -3.89
C CYS A 119 4.46 2.78 -5.12
N VAL A 120 3.37 3.51 -4.90
CA VAL A 120 2.48 4.05 -5.95
C VAL A 120 2.29 5.53 -5.69
N PHE A 121 2.48 6.37 -6.69
CA PHE A 121 2.47 7.83 -6.53
C PHE A 121 1.31 8.46 -7.29
N ASP A 122 0.64 9.41 -6.64
CA ASP A 122 -0.28 10.39 -7.24
C ASP A 122 -1.39 9.75 -8.09
N THR A 123 -1.95 8.64 -7.63
CA THR A 123 -3.07 7.99 -8.30
C THR A 123 -4.39 8.68 -7.96
N PRO A 124 -5.31 8.85 -8.92
CA PRO A 124 -6.62 9.46 -8.68
C PRO A 124 -7.60 8.55 -7.93
N ASP A 125 -7.27 7.26 -7.79
CA ASP A 125 -8.15 6.25 -7.20
C ASP A 125 -7.40 5.41 -6.15
N VAL A 126 -8.06 5.13 -5.03
CA VAL A 126 -7.52 4.36 -3.92
C VAL A 126 -7.28 2.89 -4.29
N LEU A 127 -8.06 2.34 -5.21
CA LEU A 127 -7.89 0.99 -5.74
C LEU A 127 -6.59 0.87 -6.51
N GLN A 128 -6.24 1.89 -7.29
CA GLN A 128 -4.94 1.97 -7.98
C GLN A 128 -3.78 2.16 -7.00
N ALA A 129 -4.02 2.71 -5.80
CA ALA A 129 -3.05 2.73 -4.70
C ALA A 129 -2.96 1.38 -3.96
N GLY A 130 -3.70 0.36 -4.40
CA GLY A 130 -3.67 -0.98 -3.82
C GLY A 130 -4.57 -1.15 -2.60
N PHE A 131 -5.61 -0.33 -2.44
CA PHE A 131 -6.51 -0.40 -1.28
C PHE A 131 -7.98 -0.45 -1.71
N GLN A 132 -8.77 -1.24 -0.98
CA GLN A 132 -10.23 -1.15 -1.01
C GLN A 132 -10.71 -0.54 0.30
N LEU A 133 -11.61 0.44 0.19
CA LEU A 133 -12.22 1.14 1.32
C LEU A 133 -13.72 0.88 1.38
N ASP A 134 -14.25 0.71 2.58
CA ASP A 134 -15.70 0.69 2.81
C ASP A 134 -16.07 1.44 4.08
N THR A 135 -17.21 2.12 4.08
CA THR A 135 -17.71 2.84 5.24
C THR A 135 -18.48 1.90 6.15
N LEU A 136 -18.11 1.85 7.42
CA LEU A 136 -18.87 1.13 8.44
C LEU A 136 -19.98 2.00 8.99
N SER A 137 -21.05 1.39 9.49
CA SER A 137 -22.17 2.11 10.12
C SER A 137 -21.76 2.94 11.35
N SER A 138 -20.57 2.68 11.92
CA SER A 138 -19.98 3.47 13.01
C SER A 138 -19.36 4.80 12.56
N GLY A 139 -19.21 5.03 11.25
CA GLY A 139 -18.42 6.13 10.68
C GLY A 139 -16.92 5.83 10.57
N SER A 140 -16.48 4.65 11.01
CA SER A 140 -15.14 4.13 10.75
C SER A 140 -15.02 3.64 9.30
N VAL A 141 -13.79 3.50 8.81
CA VAL A 141 -13.51 2.97 7.47
C VAL A 141 -12.89 1.58 7.60
N LEU A 142 -13.45 0.59 6.92
CA LEU A 142 -12.81 -0.70 6.67
C LEU A 142 -11.78 -0.48 5.56
N VAL A 143 -10.51 -0.77 5.84
CA VAL A 143 -9.40 -0.66 4.92
C VAL A 143 -8.88 -2.05 4.63
N ILE A 144 -8.83 -2.43 3.35
CA ILE A 144 -8.30 -3.71 2.88
C ILE A 144 -7.09 -3.39 2.00
N ASP A 145 -5.92 -3.86 2.41
CA ASP A 145 -4.72 -3.83 1.57
C ASP A 145 -4.79 -4.98 0.55
N LEU A 146 -4.69 -4.64 -0.73
CA LEU A 146 -4.82 -5.57 -1.86
C LEU A 146 -3.46 -5.98 -2.43
N MET A 147 -2.39 -5.27 -2.09
CA MET A 147 -1.03 -5.60 -2.53
C MET A 147 -0.26 -6.34 -1.42
N ASP A 148 -0.99 -7.05 -0.57
CA ASP A 148 -0.38 -7.98 0.38
C ASP A 148 0.05 -9.23 -0.39
N GLU A 149 1.33 -9.30 -0.71
CA GLU A 149 1.96 -10.50 -1.23
C GLU A 149 2.15 -11.46 -0.05
N ASP A 150 1.11 -12.25 0.24
CA ASP A 150 1.34 -13.55 0.86
C ASP A 150 2.05 -14.41 -0.22
N ASP A 151 3.38 -14.44 -0.16
CA ASP A 151 4.26 -15.43 -0.79
C ASP A 151 3.85 -16.85 -0.28
N ASP A 152 2.80 -17.43 -0.86
CA ASP A 152 2.41 -18.84 -0.65
C ASP A 152 1.91 -19.48 -1.97
N ASP A 153 2.42 -19.06 -3.13
CA ASP A 153 2.39 -19.87 -4.36
C ASP A 153 3.69 -20.70 -4.46
N ASP A 154 3.86 -21.63 -3.50
CA ASP A 154 4.70 -22.82 -3.66
C ASP A 154 4.03 -23.77 -4.67
N ASP A 155 3.99 -23.41 -5.95
CA ASP A 155 3.81 -24.38 -7.04
C ASP A 155 5.20 -24.79 -7.55
N ASP A 156 5.88 -25.61 -6.73
CA ASP A 156 6.96 -26.49 -7.16
C ASP A 156 6.40 -27.53 -8.14
N ASP A 157 6.27 -27.18 -9.43
CA ASP A 157 6.18 -28.17 -10.51
C ASP A 157 7.53 -28.29 -11.23
N ASP A 158 8.32 -29.21 -10.68
CA ASP A 158 9.62 -29.67 -11.15
C ASP A 158 9.49 -30.44 -12.50
N ASP A 159 10.25 -29.96 -13.50
CA ASP A 159 10.85 -30.64 -14.65
C ASP A 159 10.03 -31.62 -15.53
N SER A 160 9.85 -31.25 -16.80
CA SER A 160 10.34 -32.10 -17.91
C SER A 160 10.48 -31.28 -19.19
N GLY A 161 11.73 -31.02 -19.56
CA GLY A 161 12.10 -30.08 -20.62
C GLY A 161 11.93 -30.52 -22.07
N GLU A 162 12.35 -29.64 -22.97
CA GLU A 162 12.87 -29.99 -24.28
C GLU A 162 13.68 -28.81 -24.83
N GLU A 163 14.97 -29.03 -25.09
CA GLU A 163 15.80 -28.13 -25.88
C GLU A 163 15.24 -28.05 -27.31
N GLY A 164 15.04 -26.85 -27.86
CA GLY A 164 14.41 -26.70 -29.17
C GLY A 164 14.57 -25.35 -29.86
N ASP A 165 15.70 -25.20 -30.55
CA ASP A 165 15.82 -24.56 -31.87
C ASP A 165 16.13 -23.04 -31.97
N GLU A 166 17.31 -22.66 -31.48
CA GLU A 166 18.05 -21.43 -31.84
C GLU A 166 18.60 -21.43 -33.30
N ALA A 167 17.99 -22.18 -34.24
CA ALA A 167 18.50 -22.34 -35.60
C ALA A 167 17.79 -21.48 -36.67
N ALA A 168 16.76 -20.71 -36.31
CA ALA A 168 15.93 -20.00 -37.30
C ALA A 168 16.33 -18.54 -37.57
N ALA A 169 17.13 -17.89 -36.72
CA ALA A 169 17.45 -16.47 -36.85
C ALA A 169 18.61 -16.16 -37.83
N GLU A 170 19.48 -17.12 -38.13
CA GLU A 170 20.63 -16.89 -39.04
C GLU A 170 20.24 -16.91 -40.54
N LYS A 171 19.02 -17.34 -40.89
CA LYS A 171 18.61 -17.48 -42.31
C LYS A 171 18.16 -16.18 -42.97
N LEU A 172 17.95 -15.10 -42.21
CA LEU A 172 17.56 -13.80 -42.74
C LEU A 172 18.76 -12.94 -43.21
N LEU A 173 19.99 -13.32 -42.88
CA LEU A 173 21.21 -12.56 -43.21
C LEU A 173 21.92 -12.99 -44.50
N MET A 174 21.45 -14.04 -45.20
CA MET A 174 22.12 -14.59 -46.39
C MET A 174 21.40 -14.40 -47.73
N SER A 175 20.33 -13.60 -47.81
CA SER A 175 19.73 -13.23 -49.10
C SER A 175 20.24 -11.85 -49.57
N GLY A 176 21.56 -11.74 -49.70
CA GLY A 176 22.15 -10.82 -50.65
C GLY A 176 22.13 -11.48 -52.04
N ASP A 177 21.23 -11.02 -52.91
CA ASP A 177 21.41 -11.23 -54.35
C ASP A 177 21.73 -9.89 -55.02
N SER A 178 22.88 -9.91 -55.69
CA SER A 178 23.47 -8.82 -56.46
C SER A 178 23.19 -9.05 -57.93
N GLY A 179 22.66 -8.04 -58.63
CA GLY A 179 22.59 -8.03 -60.09
C GLY A 179 21.89 -6.77 -60.57
N ALA A 180 22.59 -5.65 -60.78
CA ALA A 180 23.37 -5.32 -61.98
C ALA A 180 22.54 -5.06 -63.24
N THR A 181 23.02 -4.04 -63.99
CA THR A 181 22.64 -3.55 -65.34
C THR A 181 21.57 -2.46 -65.38
N MET A 182 21.64 -1.42 -66.22
CA MET A 182 22.70 -0.74 -67.00
C MET A 182 21.99 0.47 -67.65
N LEU A 183 22.71 1.60 -67.73
CA LEU A 183 22.46 2.80 -68.57
C LEU A 183 21.27 3.71 -68.24
#